data_AF-G6F0C0-F1
#
_entry.id   AF-G6F0C0-F1
#
_cell.length_a   1.000
_cell.length_b   1.000
_cell.length_c   1.000
_cell.angle_alpha   90.00
_cell.angle_beta   90.00
_cell.angle_gamma   90.00
#
_symmetry.space_group_name_H-M   'P 1'
#
loop_
_entity.id
_entity.type
_entity.pdbx_description
1 polymer ?
#
loop_
_entity_poly.entity_id
_entity_poly.type
_entity_poly.pdbx_seq_one_letter_code
_entity_poly.pdbx_strand_id
1 'polypeptide(L)'
;MGVLIEKPSCSPPPLSAFEAKDRPNAAEMERRRKEFSIRVITGLGTDIDRYASQSPTLVKQISKLKRKDWKIVWGADGGGTTTQFEYYDVQDNRIIIDSHFKTNQSQDIAYVTSSLAHEVGHAFFHKVPDLSSIDACIKSLMFGGGSEADAIINQLTVRKEILNAVCIDIFEEYNEYAWMKKDFVDIYNLGVNMKDMKTAKDTIAKRYSKQYTSNTKQTYEDYYCDYCKRNICKQDTSKKDVSKKDIP
;
A
#
# COMPACT_ATOMS: atom_id res chain seq x y z
N MET A 1 -15.78 18.94 -32.97
CA MET A 1 -15.70 17.48 -33.15
C MET A 1 -14.72 16.97 -32.12
N GLY A 2 -15.21 16.35 -31.03
CA GLY A 2 -14.35 15.79 -30.00
C GLY A 2 -13.83 14.43 -30.45
N VAL A 3 -12.50 14.25 -30.45
CA VAL A 3 -11.88 12.95 -30.70
C VAL A 3 -12.20 12.05 -29.52
N LEU A 4 -13.08 11.07 -29.75
CA LEU A 4 -13.27 9.95 -28.84
C LEU A 4 -11.99 9.12 -28.89
N ILE A 5 -11.11 9.34 -27.91
CA ILE A 5 -9.98 8.45 -27.66
C ILE A 5 -10.60 7.15 -27.15
N GLU A 6 -10.65 6.13 -28.00
CA GLU A 6 -11.06 4.78 -27.59
C GLU A 6 -10.17 4.35 -26.42
N LYS A 7 -10.80 3.96 -25.31
CA LYS A 7 -10.07 3.36 -24.19
C LYS A 7 -9.46 2.06 -24.71
N PRO A 8 -8.15 1.83 -24.56
CA PRO A 8 -7.56 0.56 -24.97
C PRO A 8 -8.30 -0.58 -24.28
N SER A 9 -8.79 -1.55 -25.06
CA SER A 9 -9.45 -2.72 -24.49
C SER A 9 -8.38 -3.59 -23.83
N CYS A 10 -8.19 -3.46 -22.52
CA CYS A 10 -7.42 -4.45 -21.77
C CYS A 10 -8.32 -5.68 -21.60
N SER A 11 -8.47 -6.49 -22.64
CA SER A 11 -8.73 -7.92 -22.43
C SER A 11 -7.42 -8.48 -21.91
N PRO A 12 -7.27 -8.83 -20.61
CA PRO A 12 -6.11 -9.59 -20.20
C PRO A 12 -6.16 -10.89 -21.00
N PRO A 13 -5.17 -11.17 -21.87
CA PRO A 13 -5.16 -12.45 -22.54
C PRO A 13 -5.04 -13.54 -21.48
N PRO A 14 -5.55 -14.75 -21.73
CA PRO A 14 -5.33 -15.87 -20.83
C PRO A 14 -3.83 -15.97 -20.53
N LEU A 15 -3.49 -16.39 -19.30
CA LEU A 15 -2.12 -16.51 -18.77
C LEU A 15 -1.16 -17.33 -19.67
N SER A 16 -1.65 -17.93 -20.75
CA SER A 16 -0.91 -18.69 -21.76
C SER A 16 -0.82 -18.05 -23.16
N ALA A 17 -1.24 -16.81 -23.41
CA ALA A 17 -1.36 -16.26 -24.78
C ALA A 17 -0.75 -14.87 -25.02
N PHE A 18 0.39 -14.55 -24.41
CA PHE A 18 1.30 -13.57 -25.00
C PHE A 18 2.42 -14.32 -25.70
N GLU A 19 2.30 -14.51 -27.02
CA GLU A 19 3.51 -14.60 -27.83
C GLU A 19 4.25 -13.26 -27.68
N ALA A 20 5.57 -13.31 -27.49
CA ALA A 20 6.41 -12.16 -27.14
C ALA A 20 6.38 -10.99 -28.16
N LYS A 21 5.65 -11.12 -29.28
CA LYS A 21 5.61 -10.15 -30.39
C LYS A 21 4.64 -8.97 -30.17
N ASP A 22 3.63 -9.10 -29.33
CA ASP A 22 2.60 -8.05 -29.14
C ASP A 22 2.77 -7.21 -27.87
N ARG A 23 3.86 -7.44 -27.09
CA ARG A 23 4.19 -6.55 -25.98
C ARG A 23 4.80 -5.25 -26.54
N PRO A 24 4.30 -4.06 -26.17
CA PRO A 24 4.96 -2.82 -26.54
C PRO A 24 6.40 -2.84 -26.03
N ASN A 25 7.34 -2.47 -26.89
CA ASN A 25 8.75 -2.41 -26.50
C ASN A 25 8.97 -1.29 -25.46
N ALA A 26 10.13 -1.28 -24.80
CA ALA A 26 10.43 -0.34 -23.72
C ALA A 26 10.24 1.14 -24.13
N ALA A 27 10.57 1.50 -25.38
CA ALA A 27 10.40 2.87 -25.88
C ALA A 27 8.92 3.26 -26.05
N GLU A 28 8.08 2.35 -26.55
CA GLU A 28 6.65 2.57 -26.67
C GLU A 28 5.96 2.62 -25.29
N MET A 29 6.40 1.79 -24.34
CA MET A 29 5.94 1.88 -22.96
C MET A 29 6.28 3.24 -22.35
N GLU A 30 7.52 3.69 -22.53
CA GLU A 30 7.97 4.99 -22.04
C GLU A 30 7.22 6.17 -22.67
N ARG A 31 6.93 6.10 -23.98
CA ARG A 31 6.08 7.09 -24.66
C ARG A 31 4.68 7.14 -24.05
N ARG A 32 4.03 5.98 -23.91
CA ARG A 32 2.67 5.87 -23.34
C ARG A 32 2.59 6.46 -21.94
N ARG A 33 3.58 6.20 -21.08
CA ARG A 33 3.63 6.78 -19.73
C ARG A 33 3.57 8.30 -19.74
N LYS A 34 4.27 8.93 -20.68
CA LYS A 34 4.33 10.39 -20.76
C LYS A 34 3.00 11.03 -21.13
N GLU A 35 2.12 10.28 -21.78
CA GLU A 35 0.81 10.73 -22.27
C GLU A 35 -0.31 10.58 -21.23
N PHE A 36 -0.05 9.89 -20.12
CA PHE A 36 -1.04 9.69 -19.07
C PHE A 36 -1.42 11.01 -18.40
N SER A 37 -2.73 11.28 -18.33
CA SER A 37 -3.26 12.47 -17.65
C SER A 37 -2.97 12.38 -16.15
N ILE A 38 -2.41 13.45 -15.59
CA ILE A 38 -2.20 13.58 -14.15
C ILE A 38 -3.49 14.13 -13.52
N ARG A 39 -4.03 13.38 -12.55
CA ARG A 39 -5.25 13.70 -11.79
C ARG A 39 -4.97 13.87 -10.31
N VAL A 40 -3.83 13.39 -9.84
CA VAL A 40 -3.36 13.56 -8.47
C VAL A 40 -1.85 13.80 -8.47
N ILE A 41 -1.42 14.77 -7.68
CA ILE A 41 0.00 15.03 -7.41
C ILE A 41 0.36 14.33 -6.12
N THR A 42 1.41 13.51 -6.10
CA THR A 42 1.92 12.81 -4.91
C THR A 42 3.03 13.61 -4.25
N GLY A 43 3.81 14.37 -5.03
CA GLY A 43 5.05 15.01 -4.57
C GLY A 43 6.28 14.12 -4.69
N LEU A 44 6.12 12.89 -5.22
CA LEU A 44 7.22 11.95 -5.42
C LEU A 44 7.86 12.06 -6.81
N GLY A 45 7.15 12.61 -7.80
CA GLY A 45 7.66 12.84 -9.15
C GLY A 45 6.58 12.65 -10.20
N THR A 46 6.74 13.28 -11.36
CA THR A 46 5.72 13.33 -12.42
C THR A 46 5.31 11.94 -12.93
N ASP A 47 6.25 11.00 -13.02
CA ASP A 47 5.95 9.65 -13.53
C ASP A 47 5.18 8.80 -12.52
N ILE A 48 5.45 8.98 -11.23
CA ILE A 48 4.66 8.37 -10.15
C ILE A 48 3.26 8.99 -10.13
N ASP A 49 3.14 10.30 -10.31
CA ASP A 49 1.85 11.00 -10.40
C ASP A 49 1.01 10.47 -11.58
N ARG A 50 1.65 10.19 -12.72
CA ARG A 50 1.01 9.58 -13.90
C ARG A 50 0.48 8.19 -13.58
N TYR A 51 1.27 7.33 -12.95
CA TYR A 51 0.86 5.98 -12.56
C TYR A 51 -0.29 6.03 -11.54
N ALA A 52 -0.13 6.80 -10.47
CA ALA A 52 -1.13 6.94 -9.42
C ALA A 52 -2.47 7.46 -9.98
N SER A 53 -2.42 8.32 -11.00
CA SER A 53 -3.60 8.87 -11.66
C SER A 53 -4.41 7.87 -12.47
N GLN A 54 -3.88 6.67 -12.75
CA GLN A 54 -4.60 5.62 -13.47
C GLN A 54 -5.51 4.78 -12.56
N SER A 55 -5.41 4.95 -11.24
CA SER A 55 -6.29 4.31 -10.26
C SER A 55 -7.29 5.31 -9.68
N PRO A 56 -8.60 5.21 -10.02
CA PRO A 56 -9.63 6.02 -9.38
C PRO A 56 -9.64 5.90 -7.85
N THR A 57 -9.34 4.71 -7.32
CA THR A 57 -9.23 4.47 -5.88
C THR A 57 -8.10 5.28 -5.27
N LEU A 58 -6.89 5.20 -5.82
CA LEU A 58 -5.73 5.91 -5.30
C LEU A 58 -5.89 7.43 -5.41
N VAL A 59 -6.42 7.93 -6.54
CA VAL A 59 -6.74 9.35 -6.74
C VAL A 59 -7.68 9.86 -5.64
N LYS A 60 -8.78 9.14 -5.37
CA LYS A 60 -9.75 9.51 -4.33
C LYS A 60 -9.14 9.50 -2.95
N GLN A 61 -8.32 8.48 -2.64
CA GLN A 61 -7.71 8.30 -1.33
C GLN A 61 -6.68 9.39 -1.04
N ILE A 62 -5.72 9.60 -1.94
CA ILE A 62 -4.70 10.65 -1.80
C ILE A 62 -5.37 12.02 -1.70
N SER A 63 -6.37 12.30 -2.52
CA SER A 63 -7.11 13.57 -2.45
C SER A 63 -7.78 13.77 -1.07
N LYS A 64 -8.33 12.72 -0.47
CA LYS A 64 -8.95 12.79 0.86
C LYS A 64 -7.91 12.95 1.96
N LEU A 65 -6.79 12.25 1.87
CA LEU A 65 -5.68 12.34 2.82
C LEU A 65 -5.06 13.75 2.81
N LYS A 66 -4.83 14.32 1.62
CA LYS A 66 -4.34 15.70 1.47
C LYS A 66 -5.27 16.75 2.08
N ARG A 67 -6.59 16.58 1.98
CA ARG A 67 -7.57 17.46 2.67
C ARG A 67 -7.56 17.31 4.20
N LYS A 68 -6.89 16.28 4.71
CA LYS A 68 -6.64 16.04 6.13
C LYS A 68 -5.17 16.28 6.49
N ASP A 69 -4.48 17.09 5.70
CA ASP A 69 -3.09 17.52 5.90
C ASP A 69 -2.06 16.39 5.97
N TRP A 70 -2.38 15.21 5.43
CA TRP A 70 -1.40 14.15 5.24
C TRP A 70 -0.34 14.56 4.22
N LYS A 71 0.92 14.31 4.58
CA LYS A 71 2.07 14.56 3.70
C LYS A 71 2.55 13.24 3.09
N ILE A 72 2.82 13.24 1.79
CA ILE A 72 3.53 12.15 1.11
C ILE A 72 4.94 12.68 0.83
N VAL A 73 5.97 12.00 1.32
CA VAL A 73 7.35 12.50 1.31
C VAL A 73 8.34 11.38 1.01
N TRP A 74 9.50 11.77 0.50
CA TRP A 74 10.68 10.90 0.47
C TRP A 74 11.29 10.80 1.87
N GLY A 75 11.63 9.57 2.28
CA GLY A 75 12.37 9.25 3.49
C GLY A 75 13.88 9.22 3.27
N ALA A 76 14.60 8.60 4.20
CA ALA A 76 16.03 8.33 4.07
C ALA A 76 16.28 7.12 3.16
N ASP A 77 17.45 7.11 2.51
CA ASP A 77 17.90 6.02 1.65
C ASP A 77 18.08 4.73 2.45
N GLY A 78 17.40 3.66 2.02
CA GLY A 78 17.40 2.35 2.70
C GLY A 78 16.59 2.33 4.00
N GLY A 79 15.86 3.41 4.32
CA GLY A 79 15.03 3.51 5.53
C GLY A 79 13.71 2.75 5.44
N GLY A 80 13.37 2.22 4.26
CA GLY A 80 12.10 1.58 3.99
C GLY A 80 10.95 2.56 3.77
N THR A 81 9.80 1.99 3.43
CA THR A 81 8.55 2.69 3.16
C THR A 81 7.59 2.43 4.33
N THR A 82 6.91 3.47 4.82
CA THR A 82 6.08 3.38 6.03
C THR A 82 5.04 4.49 6.14
N THR A 83 3.98 4.21 6.89
CA THR A 83 2.94 5.18 7.29
C THR A 83 3.14 5.57 8.76
N GLN A 84 3.30 6.86 9.01
CA GLN A 84 3.45 7.43 10.34
C GLN A 84 2.21 8.23 10.74
N PHE A 85 1.71 7.94 11.94
CA PHE A 85 0.57 8.62 12.55
C PHE A 85 1.06 9.54 13.68
N GLU A 86 0.37 10.66 13.88
CA GLU A 86 0.66 11.68 14.90
C GLU A 86 0.74 11.11 16.34
N TYR A 87 0.10 9.97 16.61
CA TYR A 87 0.17 9.28 17.90
C TYR A 87 1.57 8.80 18.34
N TYR A 88 2.61 8.94 17.50
CA TYR A 88 3.98 8.48 17.78
C TYR A 88 4.99 9.60 18.09
N ASP A 89 4.59 10.67 18.78
CA ASP A 89 5.44 11.85 19.04
C ASP A 89 5.96 12.54 17.76
N VAL A 90 5.23 12.39 16.65
CA VAL A 90 5.51 13.04 15.36
C VAL A 90 4.48 14.14 15.11
N GLN A 91 4.93 15.32 14.68
CA GLN A 91 4.06 16.50 14.51
C GLN A 91 3.07 16.40 13.34
N ASP A 92 3.26 15.48 12.40
CA ASP A 92 2.38 15.37 11.22
C ASP A 92 2.14 13.91 10.85
N ASN A 93 0.96 13.62 10.28
CA ASN A 93 0.68 12.37 9.61
C ASN A 93 1.41 12.30 8.26
N ARG A 94 2.21 11.25 8.04
CA ARG A 94 3.09 11.13 6.88
C ARG A 94 3.03 9.75 6.26
N ILE A 95 3.05 9.72 4.92
CA ILE A 95 3.40 8.54 4.13
C ILE A 95 4.83 8.78 3.62
N ILE A 96 5.74 7.90 4.02
CA ILE A 96 7.17 8.02 3.75
C ILE A 96 7.56 6.91 2.78
N ILE A 97 8.11 7.28 1.63
CA ILE A 97 8.64 6.34 0.64
C ILE A 97 10.16 6.35 0.70
N ASP A 98 10.79 5.17 0.67
CA ASP A 98 12.25 5.03 0.65
C ASP A 98 12.88 5.76 -0.55
N SER A 99 13.81 6.68 -0.30
CA SER A 99 14.47 7.46 -1.36
C SER A 99 15.43 6.64 -2.21
N HIS A 100 15.76 5.40 -1.82
CA HIS A 100 16.54 4.47 -2.64
C HIS A 100 15.94 4.27 -4.03
N PHE A 101 14.60 4.33 -4.11
CA PHE A 101 13.84 4.16 -5.35
C PHE A 101 13.51 5.50 -6.03
N LYS A 102 14.14 6.61 -5.61
CA LYS A 102 13.98 7.91 -6.24
C LYS A 102 14.81 8.01 -7.52
N THR A 103 14.39 7.28 -8.54
CA THR A 103 15.01 7.27 -9.87
C THR A 103 13.96 7.45 -10.97
N ASN A 104 14.40 7.53 -12.23
CA ASN A 104 13.51 7.53 -13.40
C ASN A 104 13.38 6.14 -14.04
N GLN A 105 13.83 5.09 -13.36
CA GLN A 105 13.73 3.73 -13.88
C GLN A 105 12.31 3.21 -13.72
N SER A 106 11.84 2.51 -14.75
CA SER A 106 10.50 1.91 -14.82
C SER A 106 10.19 1.03 -13.60
N GLN A 107 11.14 0.17 -13.24
CA GLN A 107 11.01 -0.75 -12.12
C GLN A 107 10.83 -0.02 -10.79
N ASP A 108 11.56 1.08 -10.58
CA ASP A 108 11.48 1.89 -9.37
C ASP A 108 10.18 2.70 -9.32
N ILE A 109 9.72 3.23 -10.45
CA ILE A 109 8.42 3.92 -10.55
C ILE A 109 7.28 2.95 -10.20
N ALA A 110 7.34 1.72 -10.72
CA ALA A 110 6.38 0.67 -10.44
C ALA A 110 6.41 0.25 -8.96
N TYR A 111 7.62 0.08 -8.38
CA TYR A 111 7.80 -0.15 -6.95
C TYR A 111 7.15 0.95 -6.12
N VAL A 112 7.53 2.20 -6.37
CA VAL A 112 7.06 3.35 -5.58
C VAL A 112 5.55 3.50 -5.68
N THR A 113 4.97 3.29 -6.86
CA THR A 113 3.51 3.31 -7.04
C THR A 113 2.84 2.19 -6.22
N SER A 114 3.41 0.97 -6.26
CA SER A 114 2.93 -0.19 -5.53
C SER A 114 2.98 0.05 -4.00
N SER A 115 4.13 0.49 -3.49
CA SER A 115 4.30 0.80 -2.06
C SER A 115 3.46 1.99 -1.62
N LEU A 116 3.34 3.03 -2.45
CA LEU A 116 2.44 4.16 -2.16
C LEU A 116 0.99 3.69 -1.99
N ALA A 117 0.52 2.77 -2.83
CA ALA A 117 -0.82 2.22 -2.70
C ALA A 117 -1.01 1.45 -1.38
N HIS A 118 0.02 0.71 -0.95
CA HIS A 118 0.03 0.01 0.33
C HIS A 118 -0.04 1.00 1.51
N GLU A 119 0.86 1.99 1.57
CA GLU A 119 0.90 2.97 2.65
C GLU A 119 -0.34 3.88 2.70
N VAL A 120 -0.86 4.28 1.53
CA VAL A 120 -2.15 4.98 1.46
C VAL A 120 -3.27 4.12 2.05
N GLY A 121 -3.22 2.80 1.90
CA GLY A 121 -4.15 1.86 2.51
C GLY A 121 -4.13 1.96 4.05
N HIS A 122 -2.94 1.89 4.66
CA HIS A 122 -2.79 2.10 6.11
C HIS A 122 -3.35 3.46 6.55
N ALA A 123 -2.94 4.54 5.87
CA ALA A 123 -3.37 5.89 6.21
C ALA A 123 -4.89 6.09 6.07
N PHE A 124 -5.49 5.57 5.00
CA PHE A 124 -6.89 5.82 4.66
C PHE A 124 -7.87 5.00 5.51
N PHE A 125 -7.51 3.76 5.83
CA PHE A 125 -8.34 2.86 6.63
C PHE A 125 -8.00 2.86 8.12
N HIS A 126 -7.03 3.67 8.54
CA HIS A 126 -6.51 3.74 9.91
C HIS A 126 -7.58 3.65 10.99
N LYS A 127 -7.34 2.75 11.95
CA LYS A 127 -8.01 2.69 13.24
C LYS A 127 -6.97 2.52 14.34
N VAL A 128 -7.31 3.01 15.53
CA VAL A 128 -6.51 2.78 16.73
C VAL A 128 -6.46 1.28 17.02
N PRO A 129 -5.27 0.68 17.25
CA PRO A 129 -5.13 -0.72 17.61
C PRO A 129 -5.85 -1.08 18.91
N ASP A 130 -6.33 -2.32 19.01
CA ASP A 130 -6.97 -2.85 20.23
C ASP A 130 -5.89 -3.29 21.24
N LEU A 131 -5.59 -2.45 22.23
CA LEU A 131 -4.55 -2.70 23.22
C LEU A 131 -5.04 -3.53 24.44
N SER A 132 -6.20 -4.19 24.36
CA SER A 132 -6.74 -4.97 25.49
C SER A 132 -5.94 -6.24 25.83
N SER A 133 -5.23 -6.81 24.84
CA SER A 133 -4.28 -7.91 25.00
C SER A 133 -3.29 -7.93 23.84
N ILE A 134 -2.19 -8.68 23.96
CA ILE A 134 -1.22 -8.83 22.86
C ILE A 134 -1.92 -9.42 21.63
N ASP A 135 -2.72 -10.46 21.80
CA ASP A 135 -3.43 -11.11 20.69
C ASP A 135 -4.47 -10.19 20.04
N ALA A 136 -5.22 -9.41 20.83
CA ALA A 136 -6.18 -8.45 20.31
C ALA A 136 -5.48 -7.35 19.50
N CYS A 137 -4.33 -6.88 19.99
CA CYS A 137 -3.50 -5.88 19.33
C CYS A 137 -2.97 -6.38 18.00
N ILE A 138 -2.31 -7.55 17.98
CA ILE A 138 -1.80 -8.17 16.73
C ILE A 138 -2.95 -8.40 15.75
N LYS A 139 -4.08 -8.92 16.21
CA LYS A 139 -5.26 -9.14 15.37
C LYS A 139 -5.78 -7.84 14.76
N SER A 140 -5.81 -6.74 15.53
CA SER A 140 -6.23 -5.43 15.03
C SER A 140 -5.28 -4.87 13.97
N LEU A 141 -3.97 -5.11 14.09
CA LEU A 141 -2.92 -4.66 13.17
C LEU A 141 -2.79 -5.53 11.91
N MET A 142 -3.19 -6.80 11.98
CA MET A 142 -3.15 -7.72 10.84
C MET A 142 -4.48 -7.83 10.07
N PHE A 143 -5.64 -7.68 10.75
CA PHE A 143 -6.98 -7.89 10.17
C PHE A 143 -7.93 -6.68 10.33
N GLY A 144 -7.66 -5.78 11.27
CA GLY A 144 -8.53 -4.65 11.59
C GLY A 144 -8.51 -3.53 10.53
N GLY A 145 -9.18 -2.42 10.84
CA GLY A 145 -9.19 -1.25 9.94
C GLY A 145 -7.81 -0.60 9.86
N GLY A 146 -7.24 -0.50 8.65
CA GLY A 146 -5.89 0.05 8.45
C GLY A 146 -4.77 -0.94 8.75
N SER A 147 -5.13 -2.23 8.83
CA SER A 147 -4.21 -3.34 8.99
C SER A 147 -3.40 -3.65 7.73
N GLU A 148 -2.42 -4.56 7.85
CA GLU A 148 -1.71 -5.15 6.71
C GLU A 148 -2.66 -5.71 5.65
N ALA A 149 -3.69 -6.46 6.05
CA ALA A 149 -4.63 -7.01 5.09
C ALA A 149 -5.41 -5.92 4.33
N ASP A 150 -5.78 -4.83 5.00
CA ASP A 150 -6.43 -3.69 4.35
C ASP A 150 -5.47 -2.99 3.38
N ALA A 151 -4.21 -2.79 3.77
CA ALA A 151 -3.19 -2.17 2.93
C ALA A 151 -2.87 -3.01 1.68
N ILE A 152 -2.72 -4.33 1.83
CA ILE A 152 -2.48 -5.25 0.72
C ILE A 152 -3.69 -5.32 -0.22
N ILE A 153 -4.92 -5.38 0.32
CA ILE A 153 -6.12 -5.32 -0.52
C ILE A 153 -6.17 -4.01 -1.30
N ASN A 154 -5.82 -2.89 -0.66
CA ASN A 154 -5.75 -1.60 -1.34
C ASN A 154 -4.74 -1.62 -2.48
N GLN A 155 -3.54 -2.13 -2.22
CA GLN A 155 -2.47 -2.30 -3.20
C GLN A 155 -2.92 -3.15 -4.40
N LEU A 156 -3.61 -4.28 -4.15
CA LEU A 156 -4.16 -5.16 -5.20
C LEU A 156 -5.28 -4.50 -6.00
N THR A 157 -6.15 -3.73 -5.35
CA THR A 157 -7.18 -2.92 -6.03
C THR A 157 -6.54 -1.89 -6.95
N VAL A 158 -5.58 -1.11 -6.46
CA VAL A 158 -4.85 -0.10 -7.25
C VAL A 158 -4.13 -0.75 -8.44
N ARG A 159 -3.41 -1.86 -8.22
CA ARG A 159 -2.78 -2.63 -9.30
C ARG A 159 -3.78 -3.01 -10.38
N LYS A 160 -4.92 -3.59 -10.00
CA LYS A 160 -5.97 -4.01 -10.95
C LYS A 160 -6.53 -2.82 -11.74
N GLU A 161 -6.72 -1.67 -11.09
CA GLU A 161 -7.22 -0.46 -11.77
C GLU A 161 -6.20 0.08 -12.78
N ILE A 162 -4.92 0.17 -12.42
CA ILE A 162 -3.85 0.61 -13.33
C ILE A 162 -3.73 -0.36 -14.52
N LEU A 163 -3.73 -1.67 -14.24
CA LEU A 163 -3.70 -2.71 -15.27
C LEU A 163 -4.89 -2.57 -16.23
N ASN A 164 -6.09 -2.34 -15.73
CA ASN A 164 -7.27 -2.19 -16.58
C ASN A 164 -7.31 -0.86 -17.35
N ALA A 165 -6.69 0.20 -16.81
CA ALA A 165 -6.73 1.53 -17.42
C ALA A 165 -5.72 1.68 -18.55
N VAL A 166 -4.51 1.15 -18.37
CA VAL A 166 -3.37 1.41 -19.26
C VAL A 166 -2.58 0.16 -19.65
N CYS A 167 -3.07 -1.03 -19.29
CA CYS A 167 -2.46 -2.33 -19.55
C CYS A 167 -1.02 -2.44 -19.02
N ILE A 168 -0.73 -1.78 -17.89
CA ILE A 168 0.52 -1.87 -17.14
C ILE A 168 0.27 -2.62 -15.84
N ASP A 169 0.99 -3.73 -15.66
CA ASP A 169 1.01 -4.45 -14.41
C ASP A 169 2.20 -3.99 -13.55
N ILE A 170 1.93 -3.13 -12.57
CA ILE A 170 2.96 -2.59 -11.69
C ILE A 170 3.67 -3.67 -10.86
N PHE A 171 3.08 -4.85 -10.67
CA PHE A 171 3.76 -5.95 -10.00
C PHE A 171 4.73 -6.68 -10.93
N GLU A 172 4.38 -6.85 -12.20
CA GLU A 172 5.31 -7.45 -13.18
C GLU A 172 6.46 -6.49 -13.49
N GLU A 173 6.18 -5.20 -13.65
CA GLU A 173 7.19 -4.21 -13.96
C GLU A 173 8.19 -3.99 -12.82
N TYR A 174 7.73 -3.99 -11.57
CA TYR A 174 8.60 -3.98 -10.39
C TYR A 174 9.40 -5.29 -10.23
N ASN A 175 8.93 -6.39 -10.81
CA ASN A 175 9.33 -7.75 -10.46
C ASN A 175 9.05 -8.09 -8.99
N GLU A 176 7.81 -7.86 -8.59
CA GLU A 176 7.27 -8.21 -7.27
C GLU A 176 7.38 -9.72 -7.01
N TYR A 177 7.37 -10.10 -5.73
CA TYR A 177 7.46 -11.50 -5.33
C TYR A 177 6.41 -12.39 -6.01
N ALA A 178 6.82 -13.59 -6.45
CA ALA A 178 5.92 -14.52 -7.15
C ALA A 178 4.63 -14.83 -6.37
N TRP A 179 4.70 -14.91 -5.04
CA TRP A 179 3.53 -15.14 -4.19
C TRP A 179 2.58 -13.92 -4.13
N MET A 180 3.08 -12.68 -4.24
CA MET A 180 2.23 -11.50 -4.40
C MET A 180 1.55 -11.50 -5.78
N LYS A 181 2.33 -11.76 -6.85
CA LYS A 181 1.86 -11.73 -8.23
C LYS A 181 0.80 -12.79 -8.54
N LYS A 182 0.92 -13.95 -7.91
CA LYS A 182 0.02 -15.07 -8.12
C LYS A 182 -0.96 -15.24 -6.96
N ASP A 183 -0.48 -15.70 -5.81
CA ASP A 183 -1.35 -16.17 -4.73
C ASP A 183 -2.25 -15.06 -4.20
N PHE A 184 -1.72 -13.86 -3.98
CA PHE A 184 -2.51 -12.75 -3.42
C PHE A 184 -3.48 -12.17 -4.45
N VAL A 185 -3.08 -12.11 -5.72
CA VAL A 185 -3.98 -11.76 -6.83
C VAL A 185 -5.13 -12.78 -6.95
N ASP A 186 -4.85 -14.08 -6.85
CA ASP A 186 -5.84 -15.15 -6.89
C ASP A 186 -6.82 -15.04 -5.70
N ILE A 187 -6.32 -14.84 -4.48
CA ILE A 187 -7.15 -14.66 -3.27
C ILE A 187 -8.04 -13.42 -3.40
N TYR A 188 -7.48 -12.30 -3.86
CA TYR A 188 -8.24 -11.07 -4.09
C TYR A 188 -9.34 -11.26 -5.13
N ASN A 189 -9.02 -11.83 -6.29
CA ASN A 189 -10.00 -12.07 -7.34
C ASN A 189 -11.11 -13.03 -6.88
N LEU A 190 -10.77 -14.09 -6.15
CA LEU A 190 -11.75 -15.01 -5.58
C LEU A 190 -12.72 -14.29 -4.64
N GLY A 191 -12.20 -13.49 -3.71
CA GLY A 191 -13.07 -12.76 -2.80
C GLY A 191 -13.92 -11.70 -3.51
N VAL A 192 -13.43 -11.05 -4.58
CA VAL A 192 -14.24 -10.13 -5.39
C VAL A 192 -15.38 -10.90 -6.06
N ASN A 193 -15.08 -12.03 -6.70
CA ASN A 193 -16.06 -12.86 -7.41
C ASN A 193 -17.11 -13.45 -6.47
N MET A 194 -16.70 -13.91 -5.29
CA MET A 194 -17.57 -14.48 -4.27
C MET A 194 -18.26 -13.41 -3.42
N LYS A 195 -17.91 -12.12 -3.58
CA LYS A 195 -18.33 -11.02 -2.71
C LYS A 195 -17.99 -11.25 -1.23
N ASP A 196 -16.87 -11.94 -0.98
CA ASP A 196 -16.36 -12.27 0.35
C ASP A 196 -14.95 -11.72 0.55
N MET A 197 -14.86 -10.39 0.70
CA MET A 197 -13.60 -9.72 1.04
C MET A 197 -13.10 -10.03 2.44
N LYS A 198 -13.98 -10.46 3.34
CA LYS A 198 -13.59 -10.79 4.70
C LYS A 198 -12.68 -12.02 4.70
N THR A 199 -13.09 -13.10 4.02
CA THR A 199 -12.29 -14.33 3.93
C THR A 199 -10.98 -14.10 3.17
N ALA A 200 -11.00 -13.27 2.13
CA ALA A 200 -9.78 -12.91 1.40
C ALA A 200 -8.77 -12.17 2.30
N LYS A 201 -9.22 -11.15 3.04
CA LYS A 201 -8.39 -10.45 4.04
C LYS A 201 -7.87 -11.41 5.10
N ASP A 202 -8.74 -12.28 5.62
CA ASP A 202 -8.35 -13.25 6.65
C ASP A 202 -7.25 -14.20 6.14
N THR A 203 -7.30 -14.59 4.87
CA THR A 203 -6.31 -15.47 4.24
C THR A 203 -5.00 -14.74 3.97
N ILE A 204 -5.06 -13.51 3.47
CA ILE A 204 -3.89 -12.66 3.22
C ILE A 204 -3.16 -12.39 4.53
N ALA A 205 -3.86 -11.95 5.58
CA ALA A 205 -3.27 -11.66 6.89
C ALA A 205 -2.46 -12.84 7.43
N LYS A 206 -3.04 -14.06 7.41
CA LYS A 206 -2.38 -15.28 7.90
C LYS A 206 -1.13 -15.67 7.12
N ARG A 207 -1.08 -15.35 5.81
CA ARG A 207 0.09 -15.63 4.98
C ARG A 207 1.15 -14.54 5.11
N TYR A 208 0.70 -13.29 5.17
CA TYR A 208 1.57 -12.12 5.22
C TYR A 208 2.26 -11.95 6.58
N SER A 209 1.63 -12.40 7.68
CA SER A 209 2.24 -12.35 9.02
C SER A 209 3.61 -13.04 9.10
N LYS A 210 3.86 -14.01 8.22
CA LYS A 210 5.11 -14.78 8.12
C LYS A 210 6.17 -14.15 7.21
N GLN A 211 5.85 -13.03 6.55
CA GLN A 211 6.78 -12.28 5.70
C GLN A 211 7.58 -11.27 6.54
N TYR A 212 8.66 -10.73 5.96
CA TYR A 212 9.58 -9.84 6.66
C TYR A 212 9.29 -8.36 6.38
N THR A 213 9.43 -7.51 7.39
CA THR A 213 9.32 -6.05 7.25
C THR A 213 10.50 -5.49 6.47
N SER A 214 10.26 -4.40 5.74
CA SER A 214 11.30 -3.73 4.95
C SER A 214 12.35 -3.02 5.81
N ASN A 215 11.96 -2.56 7.01
CA ASN A 215 12.78 -1.74 7.90
C ASN A 215 13.51 -2.56 9.00
N THR A 216 12.81 -3.36 9.80
CA THR A 216 13.38 -4.09 10.95
C THR A 216 13.88 -5.48 10.58
N LYS A 217 13.48 -6.02 9.42
CA LYS A 217 13.78 -7.38 8.96
C LYS A 217 13.25 -8.48 9.90
N GLN A 218 12.31 -8.15 10.77
CA GLN A 218 11.55 -9.11 11.57
C GLN A 218 10.39 -9.66 10.74
N THR A 219 9.82 -10.80 11.14
CA THR A 219 8.51 -11.17 10.60
C THR A 219 7.46 -10.12 10.99
N TYR A 220 6.40 -9.93 10.20
CA TYR A 220 5.31 -9.02 10.57
C TYR A 220 4.66 -9.42 11.90
N GLU A 221 4.56 -10.72 12.19
CA GLU A 221 4.08 -11.23 13.47
C GLU A 221 4.98 -10.79 14.64
N ASP A 222 6.30 -10.98 14.52
CA ASP A 222 7.26 -10.56 15.56
C ASP A 222 7.29 -9.04 15.72
N TYR A 223 7.30 -8.30 14.60
CA TYR A 223 7.27 -6.84 14.58
C TYR A 223 6.06 -6.28 15.32
N TYR A 224 4.87 -6.81 15.03
CA TYR A 224 3.66 -6.38 15.73
C TYR A 224 3.58 -6.89 17.17
N CYS A 225 4.14 -8.07 17.47
CA CYS A 225 4.27 -8.54 18.85
C CYS A 225 5.10 -7.57 19.70
N ASP A 226 6.26 -7.13 19.19
CA ASP A 226 7.13 -6.16 19.87
C ASP A 226 6.47 -4.79 20.01
N TYR A 227 5.71 -4.35 18.99
CA TYR A 227 4.88 -3.15 19.09
C TYR A 227 3.84 -3.27 20.21
N CYS A 228 3.08 -4.36 20.23
CA CYS A 228 1.98 -4.55 21.19
C CYS A 228 2.51 -4.64 22.63
N LYS A 229 3.59 -5.40 22.87
CA LYS A 229 4.25 -5.48 24.18
C LYS A 229 4.65 -4.09 24.69
N ARG A 230 5.34 -3.29 23.87
CA ARG A 230 5.78 -1.95 24.27
C ARG A 230 4.62 -1.02 24.63
N ASN A 231 3.54 -1.02 23.83
CA ASN A 231 2.43 -0.08 24.03
C ASN A 231 1.46 -0.50 25.13
N ILE A 232 1.24 -1.80 25.33
CA ILE A 232 0.46 -2.32 26.46
C ILE A 232 1.21 -2.06 27.78
N CYS A 233 2.52 -2.34 27.84
CA CYS A 233 3.31 -2.07 29.04
C CYS A 233 3.37 -0.57 29.40
N LYS A 234 3.41 0.33 28.40
CA LYS A 234 3.30 1.79 28.63
C LYS A 234 1.93 2.21 29.18
N GLN A 235 0.86 1.55 28.76
CA GLN A 235 -0.47 1.82 29.29
C GLN A 235 -0.58 1.43 30.77
N ASP A 236 0.10 0.36 31.18
CA ASP A 236 0.13 -0.08 32.57
C ASP A 236 0.97 0.83 33.49
N THR A 237 2.06 1.41 32.98
CA THR A 237 2.88 2.36 33.77
C THR A 237 2.19 3.72 33.91
N SER A 238 1.55 4.23 32.86
CA SER A 238 0.79 5.50 32.92
C SER A 238 -0.42 5.43 33.87
N LYS A 239 -1.06 4.25 34.01
CA LYS A 239 -2.11 4.03 35.04
C LYS A 239 -1.56 4.00 36.48
N LYS A 240 -0.28 3.66 36.68
CA LYS A 240 0.34 3.63 38.02
C LYS A 240 0.80 5.00 38.52
N ASP A 241 0.99 5.98 37.64
CA ASP A 241 1.41 7.34 38.02
C ASP A 241 0.24 8.28 38.39
N VAL A 242 -1.01 7.90 38.12
CA VAL A 242 -2.19 8.70 38.49
C VAL A 242 -2.61 8.48 39.95
N SER A 243 -2.10 7.45 40.64
CA SER A 243 -2.47 7.17 42.05
C SER A 243 -1.57 7.81 43.11
N LYS A 244 -0.66 8.72 42.73
CA LYS A 244 0.28 9.39 43.65
C LYS A 244 0.13 10.91 43.76
N LYS A 245 -0.99 11.47 43.29
CA LYS A 245 -1.41 12.83 43.65
C LYS A 245 -2.73 12.71 44.38
N ASP A 246 -2.65 12.76 45.71
CA ASP A 246 -3.70 13.06 46.69
C ASP A 246 -3.51 12.16 47.93
N ILE A 247 -2.52 12.52 48.75
CA ILE A 247 -2.57 12.26 50.19
C ILE A 247 -2.16 13.59 50.85
N PRO A 248 -3.01 14.17 51.72
CA PRO A 248 -2.89 15.54 52.24
C PRO A 248 -1.63 15.80 53.06
#